data_AF-A0A951JXH2-F1
#
_entry.id   AF-A0A951JXH2-F1
#
_cell.length_a   1.000
_cell.length_b   1.000
_cell.length_c   1.000
_cell.angle_alpha   90.00
_cell.angle_beta   90.00
_cell.angle_gamma   90.00
#
_symmetry.space_group_name_H-M   'P 1'
#
loop_
_entity.id
_entity.type
_entity.pdbx_description
1 polymer ?
#
loop_
_entity_poly.entity_id
_entity_poly.type
_entity_poly.pdbx_seq_one_letter_code
_entity_poly.pdbx_strand_id
1 'polypeptide(L)'
;MGSGDDNLRTQTRERLAALMKTQASAQRLKAQGASASELGHKQSVLMADARAIIEDWPDAPRTVGEKLLEHYGPPNEATPTKLFWYRAGPWARMELSADEVVHNFPTPHTDFLTQYIDYPIDPRRATDVVTFDGSAIVDRTAGQIGSRCDHEPFNMLTLNLAVEIMEGRRTIQEARDLYGDTAAAFVMGRDAPYAEELQFDIPAGDTADPDESIIATDMLEQIKQKFKDFLGEGEVPR
;
A
#
# COMPACT_ATOMS: atom_id res chain seq x y z
N MET A 1 -40.85 -24.51 -0.86
CA MET A 1 -39.92 -24.11 -1.93
C MET A 1 -39.74 -22.59 -2.06
N GLY A 2 -40.22 -21.75 -1.13
CA GLY A 2 -40.19 -20.28 -1.28
C GLY A 2 -39.01 -19.52 -0.62
N SER A 3 -38.23 -20.14 0.26
CA SER A 3 -37.18 -19.42 1.02
C SER A 3 -35.83 -19.29 0.30
N GLY A 4 -35.56 -20.14 -0.70
CA GLY A 4 -34.29 -20.12 -1.45
C GLY A 4 -34.23 -19.00 -2.50
N ASP A 5 -35.33 -18.80 -3.23
CA ASP A 5 -35.41 -17.81 -4.31
C ASP A 5 -35.42 -16.37 -3.78
N ASP A 6 -36.10 -16.11 -2.67
CA ASP A 6 -36.13 -14.78 -2.03
C ASP A 6 -34.76 -14.39 -1.46
N ASN A 7 -34.01 -15.36 -0.92
CA ASN A 7 -32.66 -15.14 -0.43
C ASN A 7 -31.70 -14.81 -1.59
N LEU A 8 -31.79 -15.54 -2.70
CA LEU A 8 -30.98 -15.29 -3.91
C LEU A 8 -31.28 -13.91 -4.53
N ARG A 9 -32.55 -13.49 -4.58
CA ARG A 9 -32.95 -12.17 -5.06
C ARG A 9 -32.42 -11.05 -4.15
N THR A 10 -32.54 -11.22 -2.84
CA THR A 10 -32.03 -10.25 -1.86
C THR A 10 -30.52 -10.09 -1.98
N GLN A 11 -29.77 -11.19 -2.00
CA GLN A 11 -28.32 -11.17 -2.20
C GLN A 11 -27.93 -10.53 -3.56
N THR A 12 -28.73 -10.75 -4.60
CA THR A 12 -28.48 -10.13 -5.92
C THR A 12 -28.67 -8.61 -5.88
N ARG A 13 -29.72 -8.14 -5.21
CA ARG A 13 -29.95 -6.69 -5.00
C ARG A 13 -28.82 -6.05 -4.22
N GLU A 14 -28.37 -6.68 -3.13
CA GLU A 14 -27.25 -6.19 -2.32
C GLU A 14 -25.95 -6.09 -3.12
N ARG A 15 -25.61 -7.11 -3.91
CA ARG A 15 -24.42 -7.11 -4.79
C ARG A 15 -24.48 -5.99 -5.83
N LEU A 16 -25.63 -5.78 -6.47
CA LEU A 16 -25.81 -4.69 -7.44
C LEU A 16 -25.71 -3.32 -6.77
N ALA A 17 -26.35 -3.14 -5.62
CA ALA A 17 -26.26 -1.89 -4.86
C ALA A 17 -24.82 -1.59 -4.44
N ALA A 18 -24.06 -2.59 -4.02
CA ALA A 18 -22.65 -2.44 -3.68
C ALA A 18 -21.81 -2.02 -4.91
N LEU A 19 -21.98 -2.70 -6.05
CA LEU A 19 -21.28 -2.36 -7.30
C LEU A 19 -21.61 -0.93 -7.77
N MET A 20 -22.87 -0.52 -7.72
CA MET A 20 -23.26 0.84 -8.12
C MET A 20 -22.62 1.91 -7.21
N LYS A 21 -22.51 1.65 -5.90
CA LYS A 21 -21.83 2.56 -4.96
C LYS A 21 -20.34 2.71 -5.26
N THR A 22 -19.65 1.62 -5.61
CA THR A 22 -18.23 1.69 -5.96
C THR A 22 -18.00 2.36 -7.32
N GLN A 23 -18.85 2.09 -8.31
CA GLN A 23 -18.82 2.80 -9.61
C GLN A 23 -19.06 4.30 -9.46
N ALA A 24 -20.05 4.71 -8.65
CA ALA A 24 -20.29 6.12 -8.35
C ALA A 24 -19.08 6.77 -7.64
N SER A 25 -18.43 6.04 -6.73
CA SER A 25 -17.21 6.51 -6.07
C SER A 25 -16.05 6.69 -7.06
N ALA A 26 -15.85 5.74 -7.97
CA ALA A 26 -14.84 5.83 -9.04
C ALA A 26 -15.11 7.01 -9.98
N GLN A 27 -16.37 7.22 -10.40
CA GLN A 27 -16.75 8.37 -11.22
C GLN A 27 -16.51 9.70 -10.50
N ARG A 28 -16.81 9.77 -9.19
CA ARG A 28 -16.54 10.96 -8.38
C ARG A 28 -15.04 11.27 -8.30
N LEU A 29 -14.20 10.27 -8.03
CA LEU A 29 -12.74 10.44 -7.98
C LEU A 29 -12.19 10.88 -9.34
N LYS A 30 -12.61 10.22 -10.42
CA LYS A 30 -12.23 10.61 -11.79
C LYS A 30 -12.63 12.05 -12.12
N ALA A 31 -13.83 12.49 -11.72
CA ALA A 31 -14.27 13.88 -11.91
C ALA A 31 -13.45 14.90 -11.10
N GLN A 32 -12.78 14.47 -10.04
CA GLN A 32 -11.87 15.28 -9.23
C GLN A 32 -10.42 15.23 -9.75
N GLY A 33 -10.14 14.46 -10.81
CA GLY A 33 -8.78 14.22 -11.31
C GLY A 33 -7.93 13.39 -10.34
N ALA A 34 -8.57 12.59 -9.47
CA ALA A 34 -7.89 11.74 -8.50
C ALA A 34 -8.08 10.26 -8.85
N SER A 35 -7.03 9.46 -8.66
CA SER A 35 -7.05 8.00 -8.79
C SER A 35 -7.44 7.30 -7.49
N ALA A 36 -7.23 7.95 -6.34
CA ALA A 36 -7.54 7.41 -5.02
C ALA A 36 -8.07 8.47 -4.03
N SER A 37 -8.64 8.02 -2.91
CA SER A 37 -9.02 8.89 -1.79
C SER A 37 -7.96 8.86 -0.69
N GLU A 38 -7.67 10.00 -0.07
CA GLU A 38 -6.65 10.13 0.99
C GLU A 38 -7.26 10.59 2.32
N LEU A 39 -8.26 9.86 2.82
CA LEU A 39 -8.93 10.25 4.07
C LEU A 39 -8.02 10.14 5.30
N GLY A 40 -7.17 9.10 5.34
CA GLY A 40 -6.22 8.88 6.43
C GLY A 40 -5.21 10.01 6.58
N HIS A 41 -4.72 10.57 5.46
CA HIS A 41 -3.80 11.72 5.46
C HIS A 41 -4.35 12.96 6.17
N LYS A 42 -5.68 13.10 6.26
CA LYS A 42 -6.33 14.24 6.93
C LYS A 42 -6.49 14.03 8.45
N GLN A 43 -6.17 12.84 8.95
CA GLN A 43 -6.22 12.53 10.37
C GLN A 43 -4.92 12.91 11.05
N SER A 44 -4.98 13.07 12.37
CA SER A 44 -3.81 13.21 13.23
C SER A 44 -4.14 12.64 14.59
N VAL A 45 -3.22 11.83 15.12
CA VAL A 45 -3.24 11.36 16.50
C VAL A 45 -2.41 12.34 17.35
N LEU A 46 -2.70 12.44 18.65
CA LEU A 46 -1.84 13.21 19.54
C LEU A 46 -0.53 12.44 19.78
N MET A 47 0.59 13.16 19.80
CA MET A 47 1.90 12.57 20.07
C MET A 47 1.94 11.76 21.38
N ALA A 48 1.27 12.23 22.43
CA ALA A 48 1.19 11.52 23.71
C ALA A 48 0.45 10.18 23.60
N ASP A 49 -0.65 10.13 22.84
CA ASP A 49 -1.44 8.92 22.64
C ASP A 49 -0.65 7.89 21.82
N ALA A 50 0.05 8.34 20.78
CA ALA A 50 0.91 7.47 19.97
C ALA A 50 2.06 6.87 20.80
N ARG A 51 2.66 7.65 21.71
CA ARG A 51 3.69 7.16 22.64
C ARG A 51 3.12 6.14 23.61
N ALA A 52 1.96 6.41 24.20
CA ALA A 52 1.29 5.49 25.11
C ALA A 52 0.94 4.15 24.43
N ILE A 53 0.56 4.18 23.14
CA ILE A 53 0.29 2.95 22.37
C ILE A 53 1.52 2.05 22.26
N ILE A 54 2.69 2.61 21.98
CA ILE A 54 3.90 1.81 21.74
C ILE A 54 4.62 1.36 23.01
N GLU A 55 4.25 1.87 24.19
CA GLU A 55 4.87 1.48 25.48
C GLU A 55 4.83 -0.04 25.70
N ASP A 56 3.69 -0.65 25.36
CA ASP A 56 3.43 -2.09 25.54
C ASP A 56 3.88 -2.97 24.36
N TRP A 57 4.53 -2.39 23.34
CA TRP A 57 4.99 -3.14 22.17
C TRP A 57 6.29 -3.91 22.45
N PRO A 58 6.60 -4.95 21.64
CA PRO A 58 7.90 -5.59 21.66
C PRO A 58 9.06 -4.59 21.45
N ASP A 59 10.23 -4.89 22.01
CA ASP A 59 11.35 -3.95 22.09
C ASP A 59 11.78 -3.38 20.73
N ALA A 60 11.86 -4.22 19.69
CA ALA A 60 12.29 -3.82 18.35
C ALA A 60 11.32 -2.82 17.68
N PRO A 61 10.02 -3.15 17.47
CA PRO A 61 9.07 -2.20 16.89
C PRO A 61 8.84 -0.97 17.78
N ARG A 62 8.91 -1.08 19.12
CA ARG A 62 8.86 0.10 20.00
C ARG A 62 10.01 1.07 19.73
N THR A 63 11.24 0.55 19.67
CA THR A 63 12.45 1.35 19.43
C THR A 63 12.38 2.09 18.09
N VAL A 64 11.89 1.41 17.04
CA VAL A 64 11.72 2.04 15.72
C VAL A 64 10.56 3.04 15.75
N GLY A 65 9.47 2.73 16.46
CA GLY A 65 8.36 3.66 16.67
C GLY A 65 8.78 4.96 17.34
N GLU A 66 9.63 4.90 18.37
CA GLU A 66 10.17 6.09 19.03
C GLU A 66 10.96 6.98 18.05
N LYS A 67 11.81 6.37 17.20
CA LYS A 67 12.59 7.07 16.18
C LYS A 67 11.71 7.71 15.11
N LEU A 68 10.69 6.99 14.62
CA LEU A 68 9.76 7.52 13.62
C LEU A 68 8.92 8.67 14.18
N LEU A 69 8.47 8.57 15.43
CA LEU A 69 7.74 9.66 16.12
C LEU A 69 8.62 10.90 16.31
N GLU A 70 9.91 10.72 16.62
CA GLU A 70 10.87 11.82 16.73
C GLU A 70 11.14 12.47 15.36
N HIS A 71 11.31 11.66 14.32
CA HIS A 71 11.68 12.15 12.99
C HIS A 71 10.51 12.74 12.20
N TYR A 72 9.38 12.04 12.13
CA TYR A 72 8.22 12.41 11.30
C TYR A 72 7.11 13.11 12.10
N GLY A 73 7.19 13.14 13.43
CA GLY A 73 6.14 13.67 14.28
C GLY A 73 4.98 12.67 14.47
N PRO A 74 3.81 13.15 14.95
CA PRO A 74 2.70 12.27 15.29
C PRO A 74 2.16 11.54 14.05
N PRO A 75 1.68 10.30 14.20
CA PRO A 75 1.05 9.57 13.12
C PRO A 75 -0.32 10.17 12.78
N ASN A 76 -0.76 9.92 11.56
CA ASN A 76 -2.10 10.30 11.12
C ASN A 76 -3.17 9.43 11.80
N GLU A 77 -2.93 8.13 11.89
CA GLU A 77 -3.85 7.15 12.50
C GLU A 77 -3.07 6.20 13.42
N ALA A 78 -3.73 5.71 14.46
CA ALA A 78 -3.15 4.75 15.39
C ALA A 78 -4.20 3.75 15.86
N THR A 79 -3.74 2.53 16.10
CA THR A 79 -4.47 1.43 16.72
C THR A 79 -3.59 0.81 17.79
N PRO A 80 -4.10 -0.07 18.67
CA PRO A 80 -3.27 -0.69 19.71
C PRO A 80 -2.04 -1.44 19.19
N THR A 81 -2.03 -1.89 17.92
CA THR A 81 -0.94 -2.67 17.34
C THR A 81 -0.31 -2.07 16.08
N LYS A 82 -0.76 -0.90 15.62
CA LYS A 82 -0.25 -0.26 14.38
C LYS A 82 -0.29 1.27 14.46
N LEU A 83 0.73 1.91 13.90
CA LEU A 83 0.79 3.35 13.64
C LEU A 83 0.90 3.61 12.13
N PHE A 84 0.21 4.64 11.64
CA PHE A 84 0.18 4.98 10.22
C PHE A 84 0.54 6.45 9.98
N TRP A 85 1.44 6.68 9.03
CA TRP A 85 1.74 8.00 8.48
C TRP A 85 1.42 8.01 6.99
N TYR A 86 0.93 9.14 6.49
CA TYR A 86 0.65 9.36 5.08
C TYR A 86 1.25 10.69 4.65
N ARG A 87 1.90 10.71 3.48
CA ARG A 87 2.56 11.90 2.92
C ARG A 87 3.60 12.52 3.88
N ALA A 88 4.38 11.67 4.54
CA ALA A 88 5.44 12.09 5.46
C ALA A 88 6.80 11.91 4.80
N GLY A 89 7.52 13.01 4.55
CA GLY A 89 8.77 12.98 3.80
C GLY A 89 8.58 12.40 2.39
N PRO A 90 9.43 11.47 1.93
CA PRO A 90 9.27 10.82 0.62
C PRO A 90 8.14 9.80 0.58
N TRP A 91 7.57 9.42 1.73
CA TRP A 91 6.67 8.28 1.84
C TRP A 91 5.25 8.65 1.49
N ALA A 92 4.67 7.93 0.53
CA ALA A 92 3.23 7.96 0.26
C ALA A 92 2.46 7.44 1.49
N ARG A 93 2.95 6.34 2.09
CA ARG A 93 2.43 5.76 3.33
C ARG A 93 3.51 5.01 4.09
N MET A 94 3.45 5.06 5.40
CA MET A 94 4.20 4.20 6.31
C MET A 94 3.24 3.48 7.26
N GLU A 95 3.49 2.20 7.50
CA GLU A 95 2.82 1.38 8.50
C GLU A 95 3.89 0.77 9.42
N LEU A 96 3.81 1.07 10.71
CA LEU A 96 4.59 0.40 11.74
C LEU A 96 3.68 -0.52 12.54
N SER A 97 4.08 -1.78 12.71
CA SER A 97 3.32 -2.83 13.38
C SER A 97 4.02 -3.32 14.65
N ALA A 98 3.24 -3.66 15.68
CA ALA A 98 3.73 -4.42 16.84
C ALA A 98 3.99 -5.89 16.50
N ASP A 99 3.28 -6.42 15.49
CA ASP A 99 3.45 -7.79 15.00
C ASP A 99 4.70 -7.88 14.11
N GLU A 100 5.50 -8.92 14.34
CA GLU A 100 6.77 -9.19 13.66
C GLU A 100 6.65 -10.36 12.68
N VAL A 101 7.27 -10.26 11.51
CA VAL A 101 7.29 -11.32 10.49
C VAL A 101 8.74 -11.74 10.23
N VAL A 102 9.05 -13.04 10.34
CA VAL A 102 10.42 -13.52 10.08
C VAL A 102 10.80 -13.33 8.62
N HIS A 103 11.95 -12.69 8.40
CA HIS A 103 12.56 -12.49 7.09
C HIS A 103 14.01 -12.99 7.13
N ASN A 104 14.45 -13.71 6.09
CA ASN A 104 15.77 -14.38 6.08
C ASN A 104 16.80 -13.71 5.18
N PHE A 105 16.45 -12.63 4.49
CA PHE A 105 17.32 -11.95 3.54
C PHE A 105 17.58 -10.51 4.01
N PRO A 106 18.83 -10.01 3.99
CA PRO A 106 20.06 -10.72 3.63
C PRO A 106 20.52 -11.67 4.74
N THR A 107 20.04 -11.46 5.96
CA THR A 107 20.26 -12.30 7.15
C THR A 107 18.95 -12.47 7.91
N PRO A 108 18.79 -13.53 8.73
CA PRO A 108 17.60 -13.69 9.57
C PRO A 108 17.33 -12.50 10.50
N HIS A 109 16.15 -11.90 10.40
CA HIS A 109 15.61 -10.83 11.24
C HIS A 109 14.07 -10.82 11.20
N THR A 110 13.44 -9.81 11.80
CA THR A 110 11.98 -9.64 11.83
C THR A 110 11.56 -8.32 11.20
N ASP A 111 10.54 -8.38 10.35
CA ASP A 111 9.97 -7.27 9.61
C ASP A 111 8.76 -6.69 10.32
N PHE A 112 8.70 -5.37 10.49
CA PHE A 112 7.57 -4.70 11.16
C PHE A 112 7.33 -3.24 10.71
N LEU A 113 8.18 -2.68 9.84
CA LEU A 113 8.00 -1.37 9.21
C LEU A 113 7.80 -1.54 7.71
N THR A 114 6.63 -1.15 7.20
CA THR A 114 6.32 -1.12 5.76
C THR A 114 6.23 0.32 5.27
N GLN A 115 6.92 0.65 4.19
CA GLN A 115 6.93 1.99 3.60
C GLN A 115 6.69 1.92 2.09
N TYR A 116 5.93 2.88 1.59
CA TYR A 116 5.54 2.99 0.19
C TYR A 116 5.91 4.36 -0.37
N ILE A 117 6.25 4.38 -1.65
CA ILE A 117 6.38 5.59 -2.47
C ILE A 117 5.45 5.50 -3.67
N ASP A 118 5.05 6.64 -4.20
CA ASP A 118 4.35 6.70 -5.48
C ASP A 118 5.35 6.44 -6.61
N TYR A 119 5.15 5.36 -7.37
CA TYR A 119 6.02 4.96 -8.47
C TYR A 119 5.24 4.14 -9.50
N PRO A 120 5.31 4.47 -10.81
CA PRO A 120 4.61 3.73 -11.84
C PRO A 120 5.20 2.33 -12.01
N ILE A 121 4.33 1.32 -12.07
CA ILE A 121 4.73 -0.08 -12.16
C ILE A 121 4.61 -0.57 -13.59
N ASP A 122 5.70 -1.08 -14.18
CA ASP A 122 5.60 -1.87 -15.41
C ASP A 122 5.20 -3.31 -15.06
N PRO A 123 3.98 -3.78 -15.40
CA PRO A 123 3.53 -5.12 -15.05
C PRO A 123 4.43 -6.22 -15.65
N ARG A 124 5.20 -5.94 -16.71
CA ARG A 124 6.12 -6.91 -17.31
C ARG A 124 7.35 -7.20 -16.44
N ARG A 125 7.63 -6.34 -15.46
CA ARG A 125 8.79 -6.44 -14.56
C ARG A 125 8.42 -6.61 -13.09
N ALA A 126 7.14 -6.57 -12.76
CA ALA A 126 6.66 -6.80 -11.40
C ALA A 126 7.16 -8.14 -10.81
N THR A 127 7.23 -9.21 -11.63
CA THR A 127 7.78 -10.51 -11.21
C THR A 127 9.25 -10.43 -10.82
N ASP A 128 10.05 -9.62 -11.53
CA ASP A 128 11.48 -9.49 -11.24
C ASP A 128 11.70 -8.84 -9.86
N VAL A 129 10.90 -7.82 -9.53
CA VAL A 129 10.93 -7.13 -8.25
C VAL A 129 10.61 -8.07 -7.08
N VAL A 130 9.52 -8.84 -7.17
CA VAL A 130 9.14 -9.78 -6.10
C VAL A 130 10.03 -11.03 -6.05
N THR A 131 10.78 -11.32 -7.12
CA THR A 131 11.80 -12.37 -7.13
C THR A 131 13.09 -11.91 -6.47
N PHE A 132 13.41 -10.61 -6.56
CA PHE A 132 14.60 -10.02 -5.96
C PHE A 132 14.58 -10.08 -4.44
N ASP A 133 13.47 -9.65 -3.83
CA ASP A 133 13.30 -9.60 -2.38
C ASP A 133 11.86 -9.99 -1.99
N GLY A 134 11.72 -10.87 -1.01
CA GLY A 134 10.42 -11.32 -0.50
C GLY A 134 9.65 -10.23 0.24
N SER A 135 10.33 -9.17 0.64
CA SER A 135 9.74 -8.01 1.30
C SER A 135 9.51 -6.81 0.38
N ALA A 136 9.83 -6.93 -0.92
CA ALA A 136 9.41 -5.95 -1.92
C ALA A 136 7.92 -6.10 -2.24
N ILE A 137 7.21 -4.97 -2.33
CA ILE A 137 5.76 -4.90 -2.50
C ILE A 137 5.44 -4.08 -3.75
N VAL A 138 4.54 -4.60 -4.59
CA VAL A 138 4.05 -3.92 -5.79
C VAL A 138 2.55 -3.71 -5.68
N ASP A 139 2.10 -2.46 -5.77
CA ASP A 139 0.69 -2.08 -5.88
C ASP A 139 0.49 -1.26 -7.17
N ARG A 140 0.24 -1.97 -8.27
CA ARG A 140 0.02 -1.37 -9.60
C ARG A 140 -1.20 -0.45 -9.61
N THR A 141 -2.29 -0.85 -8.97
CA THR A 141 -3.55 -0.09 -8.93
C THR A 141 -3.36 1.27 -8.28
N ALA A 142 -2.67 1.32 -7.14
CA ALA A 142 -2.35 2.58 -6.46
C ALA A 142 -1.19 3.33 -7.12
N GLY A 143 -0.41 2.66 -7.98
CA GLY A 143 0.82 3.22 -8.54
C GLY A 143 1.90 3.36 -7.48
N GLN A 144 2.09 2.34 -6.66
CA GLN A 144 3.02 2.37 -5.54
C GLN A 144 3.94 1.15 -5.55
N ILE A 145 5.19 1.41 -5.17
CA ILE A 145 6.16 0.39 -4.80
C ILE A 145 6.49 0.55 -3.32
N GLY A 146 6.64 -0.57 -2.62
CA GLY A 146 6.91 -0.57 -1.20
C GLY A 146 7.96 -1.61 -0.82
N SER A 147 8.45 -1.46 0.41
CA SER A 147 9.30 -2.46 1.05
C SER A 147 8.86 -2.62 2.50
N ARG A 148 9.12 -3.81 3.05
CA ARG A 148 9.01 -4.10 4.47
C ARG A 148 10.37 -4.51 5.04
N CYS A 149 10.71 -4.02 6.21
CA CYS A 149 11.92 -4.42 6.94
C CYS A 149 11.79 -4.07 8.43
N ASP A 150 12.88 -4.18 9.18
CA ASP A 150 13.00 -3.70 10.56
C ASP A 150 13.36 -2.21 10.64
N HIS A 151 14.00 -1.64 9.62
CA HIS A 151 14.45 -0.24 9.62
C HIS A 151 14.22 0.46 8.26
N GLU A 152 14.01 1.78 8.33
CA GLU A 152 13.82 2.64 7.15
C GLU A 152 14.99 2.60 6.14
N PRO A 153 16.27 2.63 6.54
CA PRO A 153 17.40 2.49 5.62
C PRO A 153 17.35 1.26 4.71
N PHE A 154 16.89 0.12 5.24
CA PHE A 154 16.78 -1.11 4.45
C PHE A 154 15.55 -1.11 3.54
N ASN A 155 14.47 -0.42 3.92
CA ASN A 155 13.40 -0.13 2.98
C ASN A 155 13.88 0.78 1.83
N MET A 156 14.67 1.82 2.11
CA MET A 156 15.28 2.64 1.04
C MET A 156 16.18 1.81 0.13
N LEU A 157 17.04 0.95 0.70
CA LEU A 157 17.90 0.05 -0.06
C LEU A 157 17.10 -0.87 -0.99
N THR A 158 16.08 -1.54 -0.46
CA THR A 158 15.18 -2.41 -1.26
C THR A 158 14.53 -1.61 -2.39
N LEU A 159 13.99 -0.43 -2.10
CA LEU A 159 13.29 0.39 -3.09
C LEU A 159 14.22 0.90 -4.19
N ASN A 160 15.42 1.35 -3.84
CA ASN A 160 16.44 1.75 -4.81
C ASN A 160 16.74 0.62 -5.78
N LEU A 161 17.02 -0.58 -5.27
CA LEU A 161 17.35 -1.73 -6.11
C LEU A 161 16.14 -2.22 -6.91
N ALA A 162 14.94 -2.19 -6.34
CA ALA A 162 13.71 -2.57 -7.02
C ALA A 162 13.39 -1.63 -8.18
N VAL A 163 13.61 -0.32 -8.03
CA VAL A 163 13.47 0.66 -9.11
C VAL A 163 14.48 0.39 -10.23
N GLU A 164 15.74 0.09 -9.91
CA GLU A 164 16.75 -0.25 -10.93
C GLU A 164 16.40 -1.52 -11.72
N ILE A 165 15.80 -2.51 -11.07
CA ILE A 165 15.26 -3.71 -11.72
C ILE A 165 14.06 -3.35 -12.61
N MET A 166 13.13 -2.54 -12.10
CA MET A 166 11.95 -2.06 -12.83
C MET A 166 12.33 -1.26 -14.08
N GLU A 167 13.44 -0.52 -14.04
CA GLU A 167 13.96 0.21 -15.19
C GLU A 167 14.85 -0.65 -16.10
N GLY A 168 15.15 -1.88 -15.71
CA GLY A 168 16.05 -2.78 -16.43
C GLY A 168 17.52 -2.36 -16.39
N ARG A 169 17.90 -1.49 -15.44
CA ARG A 169 19.29 -1.05 -15.21
C ARG A 169 20.11 -2.03 -14.39
N ARG A 170 19.45 -2.95 -13.68
CA ARG A 170 20.10 -3.96 -12.83
C ARG A 170 19.42 -5.32 -12.95
N THR A 171 20.21 -6.39 -12.93
CA THR A 171 19.69 -7.76 -12.83
C THR A 171 19.38 -8.13 -11.37
N ILE A 172 18.52 -9.14 -11.18
CA ILE A 172 18.18 -9.64 -9.83
C ILE A 172 19.43 -10.04 -9.04
N GLN A 173 20.39 -10.73 -9.67
CA GLN A 173 21.60 -11.18 -8.98
C GLN A 173 22.48 -10.00 -8.55
N GLU A 174 22.73 -9.04 -9.44
CA GLU A 174 23.50 -7.84 -9.12
C GLU A 174 22.84 -7.02 -8.00
N ALA A 175 21.50 -7.01 -7.94
CA ALA A 175 20.76 -6.34 -6.88
C ALA A 175 20.96 -7.04 -5.53
N ARG A 176 20.90 -8.37 -5.49
CA ARG A 176 21.12 -9.15 -4.27
C ARG A 176 22.55 -9.02 -3.75
N ASP A 177 23.53 -9.03 -4.65
CA ASP A 177 24.94 -8.84 -4.29
C ASP A 177 25.17 -7.43 -3.72
N LEU A 178 24.68 -6.39 -4.42
CA LEU A 178 24.79 -5.00 -3.95
C LEU A 178 24.04 -4.76 -2.65
N TYR A 179 22.89 -5.41 -2.45
CA TYR A 179 22.17 -5.36 -1.17
C TYR A 179 23.06 -5.83 -0.03
N GLY A 180 23.65 -7.02 -0.17
CA GLY A 180 24.51 -7.61 0.87
C GLY A 180 25.69 -6.71 1.22
N ASP A 181 26.37 -6.18 0.21
CA ASP A 181 27.51 -5.27 0.39
C ASP A 181 27.09 -3.96 1.07
N THR A 182 25.98 -3.36 0.61
CA THR A 182 25.48 -2.08 1.16
C THR A 182 25.00 -2.25 2.60
N ALA A 183 24.25 -3.32 2.89
CA ALA A 183 23.77 -3.59 4.23
C ALA A 183 24.94 -3.81 5.21
N ALA A 184 25.98 -4.55 4.79
CA ALA A 184 27.18 -4.72 5.58
C ALA A 184 27.92 -3.39 5.80
N ALA A 185 28.05 -2.55 4.78
CA ALA A 185 28.67 -1.23 4.88
C ALA A 185 27.94 -0.33 5.89
N PHE A 186 26.60 -0.23 5.78
CA PHE A 186 25.76 0.57 6.66
C PHE A 186 25.91 0.14 8.13
N VAL A 187 25.81 -1.18 8.40
CA VAL A 187 25.96 -1.72 9.77
C VAL A 187 27.36 -1.47 10.35
N MET A 188 28.40 -1.47 9.51
CA MET A 188 29.77 -1.14 9.91
C MET A 188 30.02 0.36 10.09
N GLY A 189 29.01 1.22 9.90
CA GLY A 189 29.15 2.67 9.97
C GLY A 189 30.01 3.25 8.84
N ARG A 190 29.99 2.61 7.68
CA ARG A 190 30.62 3.09 6.44
C ARG A 190 29.55 3.70 5.54
N ASP A 191 29.99 4.56 4.63
CA ASP A 191 29.13 5.17 3.61
C ASP A 191 28.33 4.09 2.87
N ALA A 192 27.00 4.24 2.85
CA ALA A 192 26.08 3.33 2.21
C ALA A 192 24.96 4.11 1.51
N PRO A 193 25.23 4.79 0.37
CA PRO A 193 24.29 5.73 -0.25
C PRO A 193 22.91 5.15 -0.53
N TYR A 194 22.84 3.88 -0.98
CA TYR A 194 21.58 3.22 -1.27
C TYR A 194 20.72 2.95 -0.02
N ALA A 195 21.29 2.96 1.19
CA ALA A 195 20.57 2.82 2.45
C ALA A 195 20.33 4.19 3.15
N GLU A 196 20.98 5.26 2.68
CA GLU A 196 20.92 6.58 3.31
C GLU A 196 19.91 7.51 2.63
N GLU A 197 19.70 7.34 1.32
CA GLU A 197 18.78 8.16 0.53
C GLU A 197 18.21 7.40 -0.67
N LEU A 198 17.09 7.90 -1.20
CA LEU A 198 16.55 7.43 -2.48
C LEU A 198 17.45 7.92 -3.62
N GLN A 199 17.88 7.00 -4.47
CA GLN A 199 18.82 7.21 -5.59
C GLN A 199 18.10 7.62 -6.89
N PHE A 200 16.85 8.05 -6.77
CA PHE A 200 15.99 8.46 -7.87
C PHE A 200 15.00 9.53 -7.39
N ASP A 201 14.53 10.35 -8.31
CA ASP A 201 13.45 11.29 -8.04
C ASP A 201 12.12 10.56 -8.01
N ILE A 202 11.33 10.78 -6.95
CA ILE A 202 9.95 10.29 -6.89
C ILE A 202 9.14 10.99 -7.98
N PRO A 203 8.49 10.25 -8.90
CA PRO A 203 7.69 10.85 -9.97
C PRO A 203 6.64 11.81 -9.43
N ALA A 204 6.60 13.02 -9.98
CA ALA A 204 5.54 13.96 -9.67
C ALA A 204 4.27 13.64 -10.46
N GLY A 205 3.12 13.64 -9.78
CA GLY A 205 1.81 13.44 -10.41
C GLY A 205 1.18 12.08 -10.10
N ASP A 206 0.23 11.67 -10.94
CA ASP A 206 -0.52 10.43 -10.75
C ASP A 206 0.26 9.24 -11.34
N THR A 207 0.71 8.34 -10.47
CA THR A 207 1.43 7.11 -10.82
C THR A 207 0.49 5.90 -10.94
N ALA A 208 -0.79 6.05 -10.62
CA ALA A 208 -1.75 4.97 -10.58
C ALA A 208 -1.98 4.32 -11.95
N ASP A 209 -2.06 2.99 -11.95
CA ASP A 209 -2.52 2.19 -13.10
C ASP A 209 -3.72 1.35 -12.65
N PRO A 210 -4.95 1.88 -12.75
CA PRO A 210 -6.16 1.21 -12.27
C PRO A 210 -6.64 0.05 -13.17
N ASP A 211 -5.86 -0.32 -14.19
CA ASP A 211 -6.20 -1.29 -15.23
C ASP A 211 -7.41 -0.91 -16.10
N GLU A 212 -7.72 -1.77 -17.08
CA GLU A 212 -8.83 -1.60 -18.00
C GLU A 212 -10.06 -2.43 -17.62
N SER A 213 -11.25 -1.86 -17.82
CA SER A 213 -12.49 -2.60 -17.60
C SER A 213 -12.73 -3.62 -18.71
N ILE A 214 -12.89 -4.90 -18.35
CA ILE A 214 -13.21 -5.98 -19.29
C ILE A 214 -14.72 -6.22 -19.48
N ILE A 215 -15.57 -5.55 -18.68
CA ILE A 215 -17.02 -5.71 -18.82
C ILE A 215 -17.47 -4.90 -20.03
N ALA A 216 -17.96 -5.61 -21.05
CA ALA A 216 -18.49 -4.99 -22.25
C ALA A 216 -19.61 -3.98 -21.90
N THR A 217 -19.66 -2.89 -22.67
CA THR A 217 -20.55 -1.76 -22.38
C THR A 217 -22.03 -2.17 -22.34
N ASP A 218 -22.44 -3.10 -23.21
CA ASP A 218 -23.77 -3.67 -23.25
C ASP A 218 -24.12 -4.46 -21.97
N MET A 219 -23.18 -5.22 -21.43
CA MET A 219 -23.34 -5.91 -20.15
C MET A 219 -23.41 -4.93 -18.97
N LEU A 220 -22.64 -3.84 -19.01
CA LEU A 220 -22.77 -2.75 -18.02
C LEU A 220 -24.16 -2.10 -18.08
N GLU A 221 -24.71 -1.88 -19.27
CA GLU A 221 -26.07 -1.36 -19.42
C GLU A 221 -27.12 -2.36 -18.91
N GLN A 222 -26.95 -3.66 -19.14
CA GLN A 222 -27.82 -4.68 -18.54
C GLN A 222 -27.77 -4.68 -17.01
N ILE A 223 -26.58 -4.52 -16.42
CA ILE A 223 -26.41 -4.40 -14.96
C ILE A 223 -27.15 -3.16 -14.44
N LYS A 224 -27.01 -2.01 -15.11
CA LYS A 224 -27.72 -0.78 -14.76
C LYS A 224 -29.24 -0.93 -14.90
N GLN A 225 -29.70 -1.58 -15.96
CA GLN A 225 -31.13 -1.80 -16.19
C GLN A 225 -31.71 -2.70 -15.09
N LYS A 226 -31.05 -3.81 -14.77
CA LYS A 226 -31.46 -4.72 -13.69
C LYS A 226 -31.56 -4.00 -12.33
N PHE A 227 -30.65 -3.05 -12.08
CA PHE A 227 -30.73 -2.23 -10.88
C PHE A 227 -31.93 -1.27 -10.89
N LYS A 228 -32.24 -0.63 -12.02
CA LYS A 228 -33.44 0.21 -12.17
C LYS A 228 -34.72 -0.61 -11.97
N ASP A 229 -34.79 -1.80 -12.52
CA ASP A 229 -35.94 -2.69 -12.37
C ASP A 229 -36.19 -3.01 -10.88
N PHE A 230 -35.13 -3.27 -10.10
CA PHE A 230 -35.24 -3.47 -8.65
C PHE A 230 -35.67 -2.23 -7.87
N LEU A 231 -35.29 -1.03 -8.30
CA LEU A 231 -35.80 0.21 -7.70
C LEU A 231 -37.28 0.44 -8.03
N GLY A 232 -37.70 0.09 -9.25
CA GLY A 232 -39.10 0.21 -9.70
C GLY A 232 -40.06 -0.80 -9.06
N GLU A 233 -39.57 -1.95 -8.61
CA GLU A 233 -40.34 -2.95 -7.85
C GLU A 233 -40.68 -2.51 -6.40
N GLY A 234 -40.19 -1.36 -5.93
CA GLY A 234 -40.37 -0.85 -4.57
C GLY A 234 -41.58 0.06 -4.33
N GLU A 235 -42.31 0.48 -5.38
CA GLU A 235 -43.51 1.33 -5.25
C GLU A 235 -44.76 0.66 -5.82
N VAL A 236 -45.38 -0.27 -5.08
CA VAL A 236 -46.86 -0.34 -5.00
C VAL A 236 -47.30 -0.99 -3.68
N PRO A 237 -47.79 -0.22 -2.70
CA PRO A 237 -48.90 -0.65 -1.86
C PRO A 237 -50.17 0.06 -2.34
N ARG A 238 -51.14 -0.72 -2.83
CA ARG A 238 -52.56 -0.32 -2.82
C ARG A 238 -53.21 -0.90 -1.58
#